data_AF-A0A497NRD5-F1
#
_entry.id   AF-A0A497NRD5-F1
#
_cell.length_a   1.000
_cell.length_b   1.000
_cell.length_c   1.000
_cell.angle_alpha   90.00
_cell.angle_beta   90.00
_cell.angle_gamma   90.00
#
_symmetry.space_group_name_H-M   'P 1'
#
loop_
_entity.id
_entity.type
_entity.pdbx_description
1 polymer ?
#
loop_
_entity_poly.entity_id
_entity_poly.type
_entity_poly.pdbx_seq_one_letter_code
_entity_poly.pdbx_strand_id
1 'polypeptide(L)' 'MPVMYKCVKCGKEAPKEEWERTPGVFKCPSCGFKCARKIRAPVVRRHKAI' A
#
# COMPACT_ATOMS: atom_id res chain seq x y z
N MET A 1 2.22 -7.18 -11.37
CA MET A 1 2.67 -7.13 -9.96
C MET A 1 1.67 -6.30 -9.17
N PRO A 2 1.06 -6.84 -8.11
CA PRO A 2 0.05 -6.12 -7.34
C PRO A 2 0.67 -4.92 -6.62
N VAL A 3 -0.07 -3.82 -6.57
CA VAL A 3 0.33 -2.63 -5.82
C VAL A 3 0.20 -2.94 -4.33
N MET A 4 1.33 -2.92 -3.63
CA MET A 4 1.36 -3.11 -2.18
C MET A 4 1.21 -1.76 -1.45
N TYR A 5 0.46 -1.79 -0.36
CA TYR A 5 0.23 -0.67 0.53
C TYR A 5 0.74 -1.00 1.93
N LYS A 6 1.48 -0.06 2.52
CA LYS A 6 1.98 -0.11 3.89
C LYS A 6 1.11 0.75 4.79
N CYS A 7 0.54 0.18 5.84
CA CYS A 7 -0.18 0.96 6.84
C CYS A 7 0.79 1.90 7.58
N VAL A 8 0.41 3.17 7.72
CA VAL A 8 1.25 4.16 8.43
C VAL A 8 1.29 3.87 9.94
N LYS A 9 0.23 3.29 10.51
CA LYS A 9 0.10 3.09 11.95
C LYS A 9 0.70 1.76 12.44
N CYS A 10 0.38 0.64 11.79
CA CYS A 10 0.87 -0.68 12.21
C CYS A 10 2.02 -1.21 11.36
N GLY A 11 2.42 -0.50 10.29
CA GLY A 11 3.50 -0.93 9.41
C GLY A 11 3.19 -2.14 8.54
N LYS A 12 1.98 -2.71 8.62
CA LYS A 12 1.58 -3.91 7.87
C LYS A 12 1.50 -3.64 6.37
N GLU A 13 2.06 -4.55 5.59
CA GLU A 13 2.11 -4.48 4.12
C GLU A 13 1.08 -5.45 3.56
N ALA A 14 0.14 -4.95 2.75
CA ALA A 14 -0.92 -5.75 2.16
C ALA A 14 -1.28 -5.23 0.75
N PRO A 15 -1.78 -6.10 -0.15
CA PRO A 15 -2.19 -5.70 -1.49
C PRO A 15 -3.46 -4.84 -1.46
N LYS A 16 -3.68 -4.05 -2.51
CA LYS A 16 -4.86 -3.18 -2.64
C LYS A 16 -6.18 -3.91 -2.39
N GLU A 17 -6.30 -5.14 -2.90
CA GLU A 17 -7.48 -6.00 -2.78
C GLU A 17 -7.86 -6.25 -1.31
N GLU A 18 -6.87 -6.37 -0.44
CA GLU A 18 -7.08 -6.65 0.97
C GLU A 18 -7.46 -5.39 1.77
N TRP A 19 -7.06 -4.22 1.29
CA TRP A 19 -7.48 -2.92 1.83
C TRP A 19 -8.88 -2.50 1.36
N GLU A 20 -9.30 -2.95 0.20
CA GLU A 20 -10.61 -2.69 -0.43
C GLU A 20 -11.61 -3.84 -0.20
N ARG A 21 -11.33 -4.74 0.75
CA ARG A 21 -12.18 -5.89 1.07
C ARG A 21 -13.63 -5.50 1.40
N THR A 22 -13.86 -4.28 1.88
CA THR A 22 -15.18 -3.70 2.06
C THR A 22 -15.45 -2.66 0.95
N PRO A 23 -16.53 -2.81 0.16
CA PRO A 23 -16.85 -1.85 -0.88
C PRO A 23 -17.04 -0.45 -0.29
N GLY A 24 -16.33 0.54 -0.86
CA GLY A 24 -16.39 1.94 -0.45
C GLY A 24 -15.52 2.34 0.75
N VAL A 25 -14.77 1.41 1.36
CA VAL A 25 -13.98 1.70 2.56
C VAL A 25 -12.56 1.17 2.45
N PHE A 26 -11.60 2.08 2.23
CA PHE A 26 -10.18 1.76 2.28
C PHE A 26 -9.70 1.74 3.73
N LYS A 27 -9.49 0.54 4.29
CA LYS A 27 -9.09 0.36 5.70
C LYS A 27 -8.05 -0.74 5.84
N CYS A 28 -7.14 -0.57 6.79
CA CYS A 28 -6.20 -1.61 7.14
C CYS A 28 -6.95 -2.77 7.82
N PRO A 29 -6.84 -4.01 7.33
CA PRO A 29 -7.53 -5.17 7.91
C PRO A 29 -7.09 -5.49 9.35
N SER A 30 -5.94 -4.99 9.80
CA SER A 30 -5.39 -5.30 11.12
C SER A 30 -5.69 -4.25 12.19
N CYS A 31 -5.85 -2.98 11.81
CA CYS A 31 -5.97 -1.87 12.77
C CYS A 31 -7.10 -0.88 12.46
N GLY A 32 -7.83 -1.06 11.35
CA GLY A 32 -8.92 -0.18 10.93
C GLY A 32 -8.50 1.21 10.45
N PHE A 33 -7.18 1.50 10.38
CA PHE A 33 -6.66 2.79 9.95
C PHE A 33 -6.89 3.00 8.45
N LYS A 34 -7.28 4.22 8.05
CA LYS A 34 -7.69 4.53 6.66
C LYS A 34 -6.57 5.05 5.77
N CYS A 35 -5.39 5.31 6.32
CA CYS A 35 -4.26 5.87 5.58
C CYS A 35 -3.17 4.80 5.37
N ALA A 36 -2.77 4.63 4.10
CA ALA A 36 -1.68 3.75 3.70
C ALA A 36 -0.72 4.44 2.73
N ARG A 37 0.56 4.05 2.78
CA ARG A 37 1.59 4.48 1.86
C ARG A 37 1.77 3.43 0.77
N LYS A 38 1.67 3.82 -0.50
CA LYS A 38 1.97 2.94 -1.63
C LYS A 38 3.46 2.62 -1.66
N ILE A 39 3.80 1.33 -1.66
CA ILE A 39 5.20 0.89 -1.72
C ILE A 39 5.69 1.05 -3.16
N ARG A 40 6.94 1.52 -3.30
CA ARG A 40 7.57 1.65 -4.62
C ARG A 40 7.71 0.24 -5.20
N ALA A 41 7.22 0.06 -6.43
CA ALA A 41 7.39 -1.20 -7.13
C ALA A 41 8.89 -1.54 -7.21
N PRO A 42 9.29 -2.82 -7.06
CA PRO A 42 10.69 -3.24 -7.11
C PRO A 42 11.29 -3.21 -8.54
N VAL A 43 10.63 -2.51 -9.47
CA VAL A 43 11.11 -2.31 -10.83
C VAL A 43 12.16 -1.19 -10.82
N VAL A 44 13.34 -1.50 -11.35
CA VAL A 44 14.44 -0.55 -11.47
C VAL A 44 14.00 0.60 -12.39
N ARG A 45 14.09 1.83 -11.86
CA ARG A 45 13.93 3.05 -12.66
C ARG A 45 15.31 3.66 -12.88
N ARG A 46 15.71 3.83 -14.14
CA ARG A 46 16.93 4.56 -14.52
C ARG A 46 16.63 6.05 -14.46
N HIS A 47 17.36 6.78 -13.63
CA HIS A 47 17.31 8.24 -13.55
C HIS A 47 18.62 8.81 -14.09
N LYS A 48 18.56 9.83 -14.94
CA LYS A 48 19.77 10.55 -15.38
C LYS A 48 20.27 11.41 -14.22
N ALA A 49 21.54 11.30 -13.88
CA ALA A 49 22.21 12.30 -13.04
C ALA A 49 22.51 13.54 -13.89
N ILE A 50 22.45 14.72 -13.28
CA ILE A 50 22.83 15.99 -13.92
C ILE A 50 24.36 16.12 -13.95
#